data_AF-A0A4Q0XYV9-F1
#
_entry.id   AF-A0A4Q0XYV9-F1
#
_cell.length_a   1.000
_cell.length_b   1.000
_cell.length_c   1.000
_cell.angle_alpha   90.00
_cell.angle_beta   90.00
_cell.angle_gamma   90.00
#
_symmetry.space_group_name_H-M   'P 1'
#
loop_
_entity.id
_entity.type
_entity.pdbx_description
1 polymer ?
#
loop_
_entity_poly.entity_id
_entity_poly.type
_entity_poly.pdbx_seq_one_letter_code
_entity_poly.pdbx_strand_id
1 'polypeptide(L)'
;MSYADKLKKNSSKIKTHEKVLDEKAIPKKRMGRPKKAKEEVRNTAIPVALSQNEKEWIEKQAKNMSKEIGVKITTSAWMRMTLLKNMPN
;
A
#
# COMPACT_ATOMS: atom_id res chain seq x y z
N MET A 1 -20.78 65.70 8.74
CA MET A 1 -20.68 64.26 8.41
C MET A 1 -19.22 63.87 8.38
N SER A 2 -18.84 62.94 9.23
CA SER A 2 -17.47 62.42 9.31
C SER A 2 -17.09 61.68 8.02
N TYR A 3 -15.80 61.51 7.76
CA TYR A 3 -15.31 60.76 6.60
C TYR A 3 -15.89 59.33 6.56
N ALA A 4 -16.03 58.70 7.72
CA ALA A 4 -16.66 57.39 7.86
C ALA A 4 -18.14 57.38 7.40
N ASP A 5 -18.89 58.46 7.64
CA ASP A 5 -20.28 58.58 7.22
C ASP A 5 -20.41 58.72 5.70
N LYS A 6 -19.43 59.39 5.07
CA LYS A 6 -19.37 59.54 3.61
C LYS A 6 -19.10 58.19 2.92
N LEU A 7 -18.22 57.35 3.49
CA LEU A 7 -17.90 56.03 2.97
C LEU A 7 -19.11 55.07 3.02
N LYS A 8 -19.84 55.03 4.15
CA LYS A 8 -21.04 54.19 4.30
C LYS A 8 -22.19 54.59 3.35
N LYS A 9 -22.33 55.89 3.05
CA LYS A 9 -23.30 56.38 2.05
C LYS A 9 -22.95 55.99 0.61
N ASN A 10 -21.67 55.79 0.31
CA ASN A 10 -21.22 55.36 -1.01
C ASN A 10 -21.28 53.84 -1.17
N SER A 11 -20.96 53.06 -0.14
CA SER A 11 -21.07 51.59 -0.21
C SER A 11 -22.51 51.13 -0.40
N SER A 12 -23.49 51.81 0.20
CA SER A 12 -24.93 51.52 0.05
C SER A 12 -25.51 51.87 -1.33
N LYS A 13 -24.76 52.60 -2.18
CA LYS A 13 -25.11 52.83 -3.59
C LYS A 13 -24.60 51.73 -4.53
N ILE A 14 -23.66 50.91 -4.08
CA ILE A 14 -23.09 49.82 -4.86
C ILE A 14 -24.00 48.60 -4.69
N LYS A 15 -25.01 48.47 -5.56
CA LYS A 15 -25.83 47.26 -5.66
C LYS A 15 -25.17 46.26 -6.60
N THR A 16 -24.21 45.48 -6.10
CA THR A 16 -23.71 44.31 -6.82
C THR A 16 -24.62 43.11 -6.54
N HIS A 17 -25.28 42.59 -7.57
CA HIS A 17 -26.15 41.40 -7.49
C HIS A 17 -25.38 40.07 -7.46
N GLU A 18 -24.06 40.10 -7.63
CA GLU A 18 -23.21 38.91 -7.51
C GLU A 18 -22.53 38.86 -6.15
N LYS A 19 -22.80 37.77 -5.43
CA LYS A 19 -22.07 37.38 -4.23
C LYS A 19 -20.79 36.67 -4.69
N VAL A 20 -19.73 37.44 -4.97
CA VAL A 20 -18.45 36.99 -5.58
C VAL A 20 -17.61 36.08 -4.64
N LEU A 21 -18.08 35.80 -3.43
CA LEU A 21 -17.39 34.89 -2.51
C LEU A 21 -18.27 33.67 -2.30
N ASP A 22 -17.88 32.56 -2.94
CA ASP A 22 -18.40 31.23 -2.64
C ASP A 22 -18.23 30.97 -1.14
N GLU A 23 -19.34 30.74 -0.46
CA GLU A 23 -19.36 30.33 0.94
C GLU A 23 -18.48 29.09 1.10
N LYS A 24 -17.49 29.18 2.00
CA LYS A 24 -16.46 28.16 2.25
C LYS A 24 -17.08 26.76 2.25
N ALA A 25 -16.97 26.06 1.13
CA ALA A 25 -17.26 24.64 1.05
C ALA A 25 -16.41 23.96 2.13
N ILE A 26 -17.06 23.28 3.06
CA ILE A 26 -16.39 22.49 4.09
C ILE A 26 -15.42 21.56 3.35
N PRO A 27 -14.10 21.69 3.53
CA PRO A 27 -13.17 20.84 2.82
C PRO A 27 -13.45 19.41 3.26
N LYS A 28 -13.93 18.57 2.34
CA LYS A 28 -13.99 17.12 2.55
C LYS A 28 -12.65 16.72 3.14
N LYS A 29 -12.65 16.13 4.34
CA LYS A 29 -11.42 15.67 5.01
C LYS A 29 -10.58 14.98 3.95
N ARG A 30 -9.40 15.53 3.66
CA ARG A 30 -8.46 14.92 2.72
C ARG A 30 -8.29 13.48 3.21
N MET A 31 -8.86 12.52 2.48
CA MET A 31 -8.57 11.12 2.77
C MET A 31 -7.06 11.02 2.57
N GLY A 32 -6.34 10.84 3.68
CA GLY A 32 -4.90 10.73 3.65
C GLY A 32 -4.49 9.52 2.81
N ARG A 33 -3.17 9.33 2.66
CA ARG A 33 -2.64 8.14 2.02
C ARG A 33 -3.27 6.89 2.66
N PRO A 34 -3.81 5.94 1.87
CA PRO A 34 -4.37 4.71 2.41
C PRO A 34 -3.36 4.01 3.32
N LYS A 35 -3.86 3.49 4.44
CA LYS A 35 -3.03 2.77 5.43
C LYS A 35 -2.39 1.58 4.72
N LYS A 36 -1.07 1.44 4.80
CA LYS A 36 -0.36 0.30 4.21
C LYS A 36 -0.97 -1.01 4.73
N ALA A 37 -1.08 -2.00 3.86
CA ALA A 37 -1.58 -3.32 4.23
C ALA A 37 -0.75 -3.89 5.40
N LYS A 38 -1.42 -4.56 6.35
CA LYS A 38 -0.76 -5.17 7.52
C LYS A 38 0.27 -6.23 7.12
N GLU A 39 0.05 -6.91 6.01
CA GLU A 39 0.98 -7.85 5.39
C GLU A 39 1.49 -7.28 4.07
N GLU A 40 2.59 -6.53 4.14
CA GLU A 40 3.33 -6.14 2.95
C GLU A 40 4.22 -7.32 2.55
N VAL A 41 3.78 -8.16 1.60
CA VAL A 41 4.59 -9.24 1.05
C VAL A 41 5.77 -8.63 0.31
N ARG A 42 6.94 -8.66 0.95
CA ARG A 42 8.20 -8.20 0.34
C ARG A 42 8.77 -9.34 -0.50
N ASN A 43 8.74 -9.16 -1.82
CA ASN A 43 9.39 -10.09 -2.74
C ASN A 43 10.90 -9.90 -2.65
N THR A 44 11.57 -10.71 -1.84
CA THR A 44 13.03 -10.75 -1.75
C THR A 44 13.57 -11.90 -2.61
N ALA A 45 14.44 -11.58 -3.57
CA ALA A 45 15.20 -12.58 -4.31
C ALA A 45 16.49 -12.88 -3.53
N ILE A 46 16.64 -14.11 -3.05
CA ILE A 46 17.83 -14.56 -2.31
C ILE A 46 18.63 -15.46 -3.26
N PRO A 47 19.80 -15.02 -3.77
CA PRO A 47 20.67 -15.89 -4.54
C PRO A 47 21.28 -16.95 -3.62
N VAL A 48 21.14 -18.22 -3.97
CA VAL A 48 21.72 -19.35 -3.23
C VAL A 48 22.62 -20.12 -4.18
N ALA A 49 23.90 -20.22 -3.83
CA ALA A 49 24.84 -21.11 -4.51
C ALA A 49 24.72 -22.51 -3.90
N LEU A 50 24.56 -23.52 -4.74
CA LEU A 50 24.49 -24.93 -4.36
C LEU A 50 25.55 -25.71 -5.14
N SER A 51 26.20 -26.66 -4.49
CA SER A 51 26.96 -27.68 -5.19
C SER A 51 26.03 -28.62 -5.96
N GLN A 52 26.58 -29.36 -6.92
CA GLN A 52 25.81 -30.31 -7.72
C GLN A 52 25.14 -31.39 -6.86
N ASN A 53 25.86 -31.93 -5.87
CA ASN A 53 25.34 -32.97 -4.98
C ASN A 53 24.18 -32.45 -4.12
N GLU A 54 24.30 -31.23 -3.58
CA GLU A 54 23.22 -30.60 -2.80
C GLU A 54 21.98 -30.36 -3.66
N LYS A 55 22.17 -29.88 -4.89
CA LYS A 55 21.08 -29.64 -5.83
C LYS A 55 20.32 -30.94 -6.16
N GLU A 56 21.03 -32.01 -6.49
CA GLU A 56 20.42 -33.31 -6.79
C GLU A 56 19.67 -33.88 -5.58
N TRP A 57 20.24 -33.73 -4.39
CA TRP A 57 19.58 -34.16 -3.16
C TRP A 57 18.27 -33.39 -2.93
N ILE A 58 18.29 -32.06 -3.05
CA ILE A 58 17.09 -31.21 -2.91
C ILE A 58 16.03 -31.57 -3.95
N GLU A 59 16.43 -31.78 -5.21
CA GLU A 59 15.50 -32.20 -6.27
C GLU A 59 14.84 -33.55 -5.97
N LYS A 60 15.60 -34.51 -5.42
CA LYS A 60 15.07 -35.81 -5.02
C LYS A 60 14.07 -35.67 -3.88
N GLN A 61 14.37 -34.85 -2.87
CA GLN A 61 13.45 -34.61 -1.75
C GLN A 61 12.15 -33.94 -2.23
N ALA A 62 12.25 -32.92 -3.09
CA ALA A 62 11.10 -32.24 -3.66
C ALA A 62 10.22 -33.21 -4.48
N LYS A 63 10.84 -34.09 -5.30
CA LYS A 63 10.13 -35.12 -6.06
C LYS A 63 9.43 -36.15 -5.16
N ASN A 64 10.08 -36.58 -4.09
CA ASN A 64 9.49 -37.54 -3.15
C ASN A 64 8.25 -36.93 -2.47
N MET A 65 8.40 -35.73 -1.90
CA MET A 65 7.28 -35.03 -1.28
C MET A 65 6.16 -34.70 -2.28
N SER A 66 6.52 -34.38 -3.53
CA SER A 66 5.54 -34.16 -4.60
C SER A 66 4.69 -35.40 -4.89
N LYS A 67 5.29 -36.59 -4.82
CA LYS A 67 4.56 -37.87 -4.96
C LYS A 67 3.65 -38.14 -3.77
N GLU A 68 4.10 -37.86 -2.55
CA GLU A 68 3.32 -38.07 -1.33
C GLU A 68 2.08 -37.17 -1.28
N ILE A 69 2.22 -35.90 -1.65
CA ILE A 69 1.15 -34.90 -1.59
C ILE A 69 0.27 -34.95 -2.85
N GLY A 70 0.74 -35.57 -3.94
CA GLY A 70 0.03 -35.63 -5.22
C GLY A 70 0.02 -34.29 -5.99
N VAL A 71 0.83 -33.32 -5.55
CA VAL A 71 0.95 -31.98 -6.17
C VAL A 71 2.38 -31.75 -6.60
N LYS A 72 2.59 -31.08 -7.73
CA LYS A 72 3.93 -30.71 -8.20
C LYS A 72 4.57 -29.70 -7.24
N ILE A 73 5.61 -30.12 -6.53
CA ILE A 73 6.38 -29.27 -5.61
C ILE A 73 7.68 -28.88 -6.31
N THR A 74 7.93 -27.57 -6.44
CA THR A 74 9.20 -27.07 -6.95
C THR A 74 10.28 -27.11 -5.87
N THR A 75 11.55 -27.18 -6.25
CA THR A 75 12.68 -27.14 -5.32
C THR A 75 12.65 -25.91 -4.42
N SER A 76 12.33 -24.74 -4.99
CA SER A 76 12.23 -23.48 -4.23
C SER A 76 11.04 -23.46 -3.25
N ALA A 77 9.94 -24.15 -3.55
CA ALA A 77 8.84 -24.32 -2.61
C ALA A 77 9.24 -25.25 -1.47
N TRP A 78 9.86 -26.39 -1.79
CA TRP A 78 10.36 -27.34 -0.80
C TRP A 78 11.34 -26.69 0.18
N MET A 79 12.31 -25.91 -0.32
CA MET A 79 13.26 -25.16 0.51
C MET A 79 12.57 -24.17 1.46
N ARG A 80 11.52 -23.48 1.00
CA ARG A 80 10.77 -22.55 1.86
C ARG A 80 9.98 -23.29 2.94
N MET A 81 9.34 -24.40 2.59
CA MET A 81 8.59 -25.21 3.53
C MET A 81 9.48 -25.78 4.64
N THR A 82 10.69 -26.25 4.29
CA THR A 82 11.62 -26.80 5.28
C THR A 82 12.19 -25.71 6.19
N LEU A 83 12.58 -24.56 5.64
CA LEU A 83 13.12 -23.45 6.43
C LEU A 83 12.08 -22.82 7.37
N LEU A 84 10.83 -22.73 6.93
CA LEU A 84 9.75 -22.05 7.67
C LEU A 84 8.90 -22.99 8.52
N LYS A 85 9.22 -24.28 8.58
CA LYS A 85 8.42 -25.31 9.28
C LYS A 85 8.12 -24.97 10.75
N ASN A 86 9.05 -24.30 11.41
CA ASN A 86 8.96 -23.97 12.84
C ASN A 86 8.72 -22.47 13.08
N MET A 87 8.31 -21.71 12.06
CA MET A 87 8.03 -20.29 12.23
C MET A 87 6.76 -20.12 13.08
N PRO A 88 6.81 -19.35 14.18
CA PRO A 88 5.60 -19.03 14.95
C PRO A 88 4.66 -18.16 14.13
N ASN A 89 3.35 -18.38 14.30
CA ASN A 89 2.28 -17.58 13.71
C ASN A 89 2.01 -16.31 14.54
#